data_AF-H3CKB5-F1
#
_entry.id   AF-H3CKB5-F1
#
_cell.length_a   1.000
_cell.length_b   1.000
_cell.length_c   1.000
_cell.angle_alpha   90.00
_cell.angle_beta   90.00
_cell.angle_gamma   90.00
#
_symmetry.space_group_name_H-M   'P 1'
#
loop_
_entity.id
_entity.type
_entity.pdbx_description
1 polymer ?
#
loop_
_entity_poly.entity_id
_entity_poly.type
_entity_poly.pdbx_seq_one_letter_code
_entity_poly.pdbx_strand_id
1 'polypeptide(L)'
;MFQMEAALFVPSGTMSNLIAVMAHCRERGDEMIVGDLSHIHIYEQGGCAFLAGVHPTTVTTLPDGTFDLVELESKLRHGYPDPHYPRSRLICVENTHNIQGGRVLPLSFLQEVRALADRYGLWVHMDGARVVNAAVAQRVPLTTILQHTHTVSVSLSKGLGAPVGSMLAGPREFIAQALRYRKALGGGMRQAGILAAAGKVALLEMSGRLEEDHHNARTFAQ
;
A
#
# COMPACT_ATOMS: atom_id res chain seq x y z
N MET A 1 4.34 14.58 7.96
CA MET A 1 4.86 13.20 7.89
C MET A 1 4.75 12.60 6.49
N PHE A 2 3.57 12.37 5.94
CA PHE A 2 3.44 11.72 4.61
C PHE A 2 3.64 12.66 3.41
N GLN A 3 3.50 13.98 3.59
CA GLN A 3 3.49 14.99 2.51
C GLN A 3 2.47 14.71 1.38
N MET A 4 1.33 14.12 1.74
CA MET A 4 0.18 13.95 0.84
C MET A 4 -0.94 14.92 1.24
N GLU A 5 -1.81 15.25 0.30
CA GLU A 5 -2.82 16.30 0.47
C GLU A 5 -3.88 16.01 1.53
N ALA A 6 -4.21 14.73 1.72
CA ALA A 6 -5.20 14.28 2.69
C ALA A 6 -4.89 12.85 3.19
N ALA A 7 -5.48 12.50 4.33
CA ALA A 7 -5.40 11.16 4.89
C ALA A 7 -6.70 10.76 5.60
N LEU A 8 -6.94 9.45 5.69
CA LEU A 8 -8.16 8.83 6.19
C LEU A 8 -7.81 7.71 7.17
N PHE A 9 -8.27 7.84 8.41
CA PHE A 9 -8.19 6.76 9.40
C PHE A 9 -9.20 5.65 9.09
N VAL A 10 -8.74 4.40 9.14
CA VAL A 10 -9.56 3.20 8.93
C VAL A 10 -9.26 2.13 9.99
N PRO A 11 -10.21 1.21 10.28
CA PRO A 11 -10.04 0.22 11.34
C PRO A 11 -8.87 -0.76 11.13
N SER A 12 -8.51 -1.08 9.88
CA SER A 12 -7.49 -2.09 9.57
C SER A 12 -6.74 -1.80 8.26
N GLY A 13 -5.58 -2.44 8.09
CA GLY A 13 -4.81 -2.43 6.84
C GLY A 13 -5.58 -3.05 5.67
N THR A 14 -6.26 -4.16 5.89
CA THR A 14 -7.12 -4.80 4.87
C THR A 14 -8.19 -3.86 4.34
N MET A 15 -8.89 -3.12 5.21
CA MET A 15 -9.88 -2.15 4.74
C MET A 15 -9.22 -0.97 4.01
N SER A 16 -8.04 -0.53 4.47
CA SER A 16 -7.26 0.53 3.82
C SER A 16 -6.92 0.18 2.37
N ASN A 17 -6.34 -1.01 2.16
CA ASN A 17 -5.96 -1.52 0.86
C ASN A 17 -7.18 -1.74 -0.04
N LEU A 18 -8.25 -2.36 0.50
CA LEU A 18 -9.49 -2.56 -0.24
C LEU A 18 -10.11 -1.23 -0.71
N ILE A 19 -10.16 -0.22 0.17
CA ILE A 19 -10.64 1.12 -0.19
C ILE A 19 -9.76 1.74 -1.28
N ALA A 20 -8.43 1.58 -1.19
CA ALA A 20 -7.51 2.10 -2.19
C ALA A 20 -7.74 1.46 -3.57
N VAL A 21 -7.92 0.15 -3.62
CA VAL A 21 -8.27 -0.59 -4.84
C VAL A 21 -9.61 -0.09 -5.39
N MET A 22 -10.66 0.01 -4.57
CA MET A 22 -11.98 0.52 -5.01
C MET A 22 -11.94 1.97 -5.53
N ALA A 23 -11.06 2.81 -4.97
CA ALA A 23 -10.97 4.22 -5.33
C ALA A 23 -10.18 4.49 -6.61
N HIS A 24 -9.16 3.66 -6.89
CA HIS A 24 -8.39 3.72 -8.15
C HIS A 24 -9.05 2.95 -9.28
N CYS A 25 -9.62 1.78 -8.98
CA CYS A 25 -10.33 0.91 -9.92
C CYS A 25 -11.84 1.09 -9.73
N ARG A 26 -12.37 2.19 -10.28
CA ARG A 26 -13.75 2.65 -10.00
C ARG A 26 -14.80 1.81 -10.71
N GLU A 27 -14.43 1.15 -11.80
CA GLU A 27 -15.36 0.43 -12.65
C GLU A 27 -15.11 -1.07 -12.58
N ARG A 28 -16.19 -1.86 -12.61
CA ARG A 28 -16.08 -3.32 -12.70
C ARG A 28 -15.34 -3.70 -13.99
N GLY A 29 -14.42 -4.65 -13.89
CA GLY A 29 -13.53 -5.01 -15.00
C GLY A 29 -12.29 -4.13 -15.13
N ASP A 30 -12.10 -3.14 -14.25
CA ASP A 30 -10.77 -2.58 -14.01
C ASP A 30 -9.85 -3.67 -13.42
N GLU A 31 -8.55 -3.52 -13.65
CA GLU A 31 -7.49 -4.43 -13.25
C GLU A 31 -6.47 -3.72 -12.37
N MET A 32 -6.01 -4.45 -11.37
CA MET A 32 -4.78 -4.12 -10.64
C MET A 32 -3.70 -5.15 -10.93
N ILE A 33 -2.45 -4.69 -11.01
CA ILE A 33 -1.26 -5.53 -11.08
C ILE A 33 -0.57 -5.53 -9.72
N VAL A 34 -0.22 -6.71 -9.21
CA VAL A 34 0.28 -6.88 -7.83
C VAL A 34 1.27 -8.05 -7.74
N GLY A 35 2.20 -8.03 -6.80
CA GLY A 35 3.04 -9.20 -6.52
C GLY A 35 2.20 -10.41 -6.09
N ASP A 36 2.53 -11.59 -6.61
CA ASP A 36 1.90 -12.87 -6.26
C ASP A 36 2.03 -13.24 -4.77
N LEU A 37 2.99 -12.64 -4.05
CA LEU A 37 3.20 -12.83 -2.61
C LEU A 37 2.76 -11.65 -1.75
N SER A 38 2.11 -10.63 -2.34
CA SER A 38 1.67 -9.45 -1.59
C SER A 38 0.44 -9.74 -0.74
N HIS A 39 0.33 -9.03 0.39
CA HIS A 39 -0.75 -9.14 1.36
C HIS A 39 -2.12 -8.90 0.73
N ILE A 40 -2.24 -7.85 -0.10
CA ILE A 40 -3.46 -7.51 -0.85
C ILE A 40 -3.97 -8.70 -1.68
N HIS A 41 -3.06 -9.54 -2.19
CA HIS A 41 -3.42 -10.71 -2.99
C HIS A 41 -3.76 -11.92 -2.12
N ILE A 42 -2.91 -12.28 -1.17
CA ILE A 42 -3.02 -13.56 -0.43
C ILE A 42 -3.90 -13.45 0.82
N TYR A 43 -3.75 -12.38 1.60
CA TYR A 43 -4.23 -12.32 2.99
C TYR A 43 -5.47 -11.46 3.19
N GLU A 44 -6.13 -11.05 2.11
CA GLU A 44 -7.31 -10.18 2.15
C GLU A 44 -8.57 -10.85 1.60
N GLN A 45 -8.62 -12.19 1.63
CA GLN A 45 -9.78 -13.00 1.22
C GLN A 45 -10.23 -12.70 -0.22
N GLY A 46 -9.29 -12.32 -1.09
CA GLY A 46 -9.61 -11.90 -2.47
C GLY A 46 -10.58 -10.71 -2.53
N GLY A 47 -10.60 -9.84 -1.52
CA GLY A 47 -11.57 -8.73 -1.40
C GLY A 47 -11.59 -7.79 -2.61
N CYS A 48 -10.46 -7.61 -3.28
CA CYS A 48 -10.36 -6.88 -4.55
C CYS A 48 -11.27 -7.47 -5.64
N ALA A 49 -11.27 -8.79 -5.82
CA ALA A 49 -12.14 -9.46 -6.78
C ALA A 49 -13.57 -9.56 -6.26
N PHE A 50 -13.75 -10.05 -5.02
CA PHE A 50 -15.05 -10.36 -4.46
C PHE A 50 -15.91 -9.11 -4.20
N LEU A 51 -15.34 -8.07 -3.55
CA LEU A 51 -16.08 -6.88 -3.15
C LEU A 51 -15.93 -5.73 -4.14
N ALA A 52 -14.70 -5.48 -4.64
CA ALA A 52 -14.45 -4.36 -5.53
C ALA A 52 -14.78 -4.69 -7.01
N GLY A 53 -14.89 -5.97 -7.38
CA GLY A 53 -15.11 -6.37 -8.78
C GLY A 53 -13.93 -6.03 -9.69
N VAL A 54 -12.71 -6.05 -9.13
CA VAL A 54 -11.44 -5.73 -9.79
C VAL A 54 -10.71 -7.01 -10.12
N HIS A 55 -10.19 -7.11 -11.34
CA HIS A 55 -9.38 -8.25 -11.76
C HIS A 55 -7.95 -8.14 -11.18
N PRO A 56 -7.48 -9.13 -10.38
CA PRO A 56 -6.11 -9.16 -9.92
C PRO A 56 -5.21 -9.90 -10.91
N THR A 57 -4.30 -9.19 -11.56
CA THR A 57 -3.22 -9.79 -12.36
C THR A 57 -1.95 -9.81 -11.52
N THR A 58 -1.35 -10.98 -11.32
CA THR A 58 -0.14 -11.10 -10.50
C THR A 58 1.13 -10.97 -11.33
N VAL A 59 2.22 -10.54 -10.71
CA VAL A 59 3.61 -10.62 -11.20
C VAL A 59 4.47 -11.37 -10.19
N THR A 60 5.55 -11.99 -10.64
CA THR A 60 6.40 -12.82 -9.78
C THR A 60 7.15 -11.96 -8.78
N THR A 61 6.95 -12.22 -7.49
CA THR A 61 7.71 -11.57 -6.41
C THR A 61 9.10 -12.18 -6.31
N LEU A 62 10.13 -11.34 -6.34
CA LEU A 62 11.53 -11.74 -6.24
C LEU A 62 11.97 -11.89 -4.76
N PRO A 63 13.07 -12.62 -4.47
CA PRO A 63 13.56 -12.86 -3.11
C PRO A 63 13.93 -11.59 -2.30
N ASP A 64 14.17 -10.46 -2.98
CA ASP A 64 14.44 -9.17 -2.36
C ASP A 64 13.16 -8.35 -2.07
N GLY A 65 11.97 -8.91 -2.35
CA GLY A 65 10.68 -8.25 -2.15
C GLY A 65 10.18 -7.45 -3.35
N THR A 66 11.01 -7.22 -4.36
CA THR A 66 10.58 -6.56 -5.60
C THR A 66 9.78 -7.53 -6.48
N PHE A 67 9.37 -7.10 -7.67
CA PHE A 67 8.86 -8.00 -8.70
C PHE A 67 9.49 -7.67 -10.05
N ASP A 68 9.44 -8.61 -11.00
CA ASP A 68 10.02 -8.42 -12.33
C ASP A 68 9.31 -7.29 -13.09
N LEU A 69 10.04 -6.23 -13.42
CA LEU A 69 9.53 -5.06 -14.14
C LEU A 69 9.23 -5.35 -15.62
N VAL A 70 9.97 -6.26 -16.25
CA VAL A 70 9.69 -6.71 -17.63
C VAL A 70 8.40 -7.52 -17.64
N GLU A 71 8.22 -8.39 -16.66
CA GLU A 71 6.97 -9.14 -16.51
C GLU A 71 5.80 -8.18 -16.24
N LEU A 72 5.98 -7.20 -15.36
CA LEU A 72 4.99 -6.14 -15.10
C LEU A 72 4.59 -5.43 -16.39
N GLU A 73 5.55 -4.88 -17.15
CA GLU A 73 5.27 -4.14 -18.38
C GLU A 73 4.55 -5.02 -19.42
N SER A 74 4.94 -6.31 -19.53
CA SER A 74 4.30 -7.27 -20.45
C SER A 74 2.84 -7.57 -20.13
N LYS A 75 2.45 -7.41 -18.85
CA LYS A 75 1.09 -7.68 -18.37
C LYS A 75 0.18 -6.46 -18.46
N LEU A 76 0.73 -5.25 -18.62
CA LEU A 76 -0.06 -4.04 -18.78
C LEU A 76 -0.85 -4.05 -20.09
N ARG A 77 -2.16 -3.86 -20.01
CA ARG A 77 -3.05 -3.73 -21.17
C ARG A 77 -3.04 -2.29 -21.65
N HIS A 78 -2.33 -2.05 -22.76
CA HIS A 78 -2.13 -0.72 -23.34
C HIS A 78 -2.24 -0.74 -24.85
N GLY A 79 -2.47 0.43 -25.46
CA GLY A 79 -2.30 0.64 -26.91
C GLY A 79 -3.54 0.50 -27.79
N TYR A 80 -4.64 -0.09 -27.33
CA TYR A 80 -5.93 -0.11 -28.06
C TYR A 80 -7.08 -0.53 -27.14
N PRO A 81 -8.29 0.06 -27.24
CA PRO A 81 -9.46 -0.40 -26.50
C PRO A 81 -9.96 -1.73 -27.10
N ASP A 82 -9.33 -2.84 -26.70
CA ASP A 82 -9.77 -4.18 -27.02
C ASP A 82 -10.76 -4.68 -25.94
N PRO A 83 -12.03 -4.95 -26.28
CA PRO A 83 -13.03 -5.38 -25.32
C PRO A 83 -12.80 -6.79 -24.73
N HIS A 84 -11.83 -7.56 -25.23
CA HIS A 84 -11.48 -8.87 -24.67
C HIS A 84 -10.71 -8.78 -23.34
N TYR A 85 -10.09 -7.63 -23.04
CA TYR A 85 -9.20 -7.47 -21.89
C TYR A 85 -9.81 -6.62 -20.78
N PRO A 86 -9.42 -6.87 -19.51
CA PRO A 86 -9.69 -5.91 -18.44
C PRO A 86 -8.84 -4.64 -18.64
N ARG A 87 -9.16 -3.59 -17.88
CA ARG A 87 -8.49 -2.28 -18.01
C ARG A 87 -7.48 -2.09 -16.90
N SER A 88 -6.19 -2.16 -17.20
CA SER A 88 -5.15 -1.86 -16.22
C SER A 88 -5.33 -0.44 -15.67
N ARG A 89 -5.45 -0.30 -14.35
CA ARG A 89 -5.60 1.00 -13.66
C ARG A 89 -4.58 1.24 -12.55
N LEU A 90 -4.12 0.17 -11.91
CA LEU A 90 -3.41 0.26 -10.64
C LEU A 90 -2.25 -0.72 -10.58
N ILE A 91 -1.09 -0.26 -10.13
CA ILE A 91 0.02 -1.10 -9.70
C ILE A 91 0.11 -1.04 -8.17
N CYS A 92 0.18 -2.19 -7.53
CA CYS A 92 0.29 -2.33 -6.08
C CYS A 92 1.69 -2.85 -5.70
N VAL A 93 2.38 -2.13 -4.80
CA VAL A 93 3.66 -2.54 -4.20
C VAL A 93 3.50 -2.73 -2.70
N GLU A 94 4.33 -3.57 -2.07
CA GLU A 94 4.33 -3.79 -0.61
C GLU A 94 5.70 -3.43 -0.02
N ASN A 95 5.76 -2.43 0.87
CA ASN A 95 7.01 -2.00 1.50
C ASN A 95 6.86 -1.74 3.01
N THR A 96 7.52 -2.47 3.89
CA THR A 96 8.38 -3.66 3.64
C THR A 96 7.57 -4.88 3.20
N HIS A 97 8.15 -5.75 2.39
CA HIS A 97 7.50 -6.98 1.93
C HIS A 97 7.50 -8.07 3.01
N ASN A 98 6.32 -8.46 3.50
CA ASN A 98 6.15 -9.31 4.67
C ASN A 98 6.59 -10.77 4.43
N ILE A 99 6.09 -11.41 3.37
CA ILE A 99 6.41 -12.83 3.08
C ILE A 99 7.91 -13.03 2.81
N GLN A 100 8.58 -12.01 2.28
CA GLN A 100 10.02 -12.07 1.99
C GLN A 100 10.90 -11.79 3.24
N GLY A 101 10.30 -11.77 4.44
CA GLY A 101 11.03 -11.56 5.70
C GLY A 101 11.21 -10.09 6.07
N GLY A 102 10.28 -9.22 5.68
CA GLY A 102 10.36 -7.79 5.96
C GLY A 102 11.37 -7.06 5.08
N ARG A 103 11.58 -7.52 3.84
CA ARG A 103 12.51 -6.87 2.90
C ARG A 103 12.10 -5.43 2.62
N VAL A 104 13.11 -4.58 2.58
CA VAL A 104 12.95 -3.17 2.24
C VAL A 104 13.13 -3.01 0.75
N LEU A 105 12.12 -2.48 0.05
CA LEU A 105 12.22 -2.29 -1.39
C LEU A 105 13.25 -1.18 -1.71
N PRO A 106 14.17 -1.40 -2.67
CA PRO A 106 15.09 -0.37 -3.14
C PRO A 106 14.34 0.86 -3.68
N LEU A 107 14.86 2.05 -3.43
CA LEU A 107 14.29 3.29 -3.99
C LEU A 107 14.32 3.30 -5.53
N SER A 108 15.36 2.73 -6.15
CA SER A 108 15.46 2.61 -7.61
C SER A 108 14.28 1.84 -8.19
N PHE A 109 13.93 0.70 -7.59
CA PHE A 109 12.77 -0.10 -8.00
C PHE A 109 11.46 0.71 -7.90
N LEU A 110 11.25 1.42 -6.79
CA LEU A 110 10.05 2.26 -6.64
C LEU A 110 9.99 3.38 -7.68
N GLN A 111 11.14 3.98 -8.00
CA GLN A 111 11.26 4.98 -9.06
C GLN A 111 10.93 4.39 -10.44
N GLU A 112 11.40 3.19 -10.74
CA GLU A 112 11.12 2.50 -12.01
C GLU A 112 9.64 2.12 -12.14
N VAL A 113 9.03 1.58 -11.08
CA VAL A 113 7.58 1.32 -11.03
C VAL A 113 6.79 2.61 -11.25
N ARG A 114 7.19 3.71 -10.61
CA ARG A 114 6.53 5.00 -10.77
C ARG A 114 6.64 5.51 -12.21
N ALA A 115 7.83 5.46 -12.80
CA ALA A 115 8.06 5.88 -14.18
C ALA A 115 7.26 5.04 -15.19
N LEU A 116 7.12 3.74 -14.93
CA LEU A 116 6.29 2.86 -15.75
C LEU A 116 4.80 3.23 -15.64
N ALA A 117 4.32 3.45 -14.41
CA ALA A 117 2.95 3.86 -14.17
C ALA A 117 2.63 5.19 -14.89
N ASP A 118 3.53 6.17 -14.81
CA ASP A 118 3.37 7.46 -15.50
C ASP A 118 3.33 7.31 -17.02
N ARG A 119 4.18 6.44 -17.59
CA ARG A 119 4.21 6.14 -19.04
C ARG A 119 2.87 5.59 -19.54
N TYR A 120 2.23 4.74 -18.74
CA TYR A 120 0.98 4.05 -19.10
C TYR A 120 -0.28 4.69 -18.52
N GLY A 121 -0.17 5.80 -17.79
CA GLY A 121 -1.31 6.47 -17.16
C GLY A 121 -1.97 5.65 -16.05
N LEU A 122 -1.18 4.90 -15.28
CA LEU A 122 -1.63 4.06 -14.17
C LEU A 122 -1.36 4.71 -12.81
N TRP A 123 -2.12 4.30 -11.80
CA TRP A 123 -1.87 4.69 -10.42
C TRP A 123 -0.90 3.72 -9.74
N VAL A 124 -0.29 4.17 -8.65
CA VAL A 124 0.60 3.35 -7.80
C VAL A 124 0.11 3.44 -6.37
N HIS A 125 -0.30 2.31 -5.81
CA HIS A 125 -0.63 2.19 -4.39
C HIS A 125 0.45 1.39 -3.67
N MET A 126 0.84 1.86 -2.50
CA MET A 126 1.72 1.12 -1.61
C MET A 126 0.94 0.58 -0.42
N ASP A 127 0.94 -0.74 -0.28
CA ASP A 127 0.78 -1.36 1.02
C ASP A 127 2.03 -1.07 1.84
N GLY A 128 1.93 0.01 2.61
CA GLY A 128 2.96 0.52 3.49
C GLY A 128 2.75 0.07 4.93
N ALA A 129 2.18 -1.12 5.15
CA ALA A 129 1.90 -1.65 6.49
C ALA A 129 3.08 -1.51 7.46
N ARG A 130 4.31 -1.53 6.95
CA ARG A 130 5.56 -1.34 7.69
C ARG A 130 6.51 -0.35 7.00
N VAL A 131 5.99 0.64 6.26
CA VAL A 131 6.84 1.57 5.49
C VAL A 131 7.73 2.43 6.40
N VAL A 132 7.33 2.66 7.65
CA VAL A 132 8.18 3.38 8.63
C VAL A 132 9.42 2.56 8.98
N ASN A 133 9.32 1.22 9.07
CA ASN A 133 10.49 0.35 9.19
C ASN A 133 11.40 0.48 7.97
N ALA A 134 10.85 0.57 6.75
CA ALA A 134 11.63 0.78 5.53
C ALA A 134 12.39 2.11 5.55
N ALA A 135 11.75 3.18 6.02
CA ALA A 135 12.38 4.51 6.13
C ALA A 135 13.52 4.51 7.16
N VAL A 136 13.31 3.90 8.33
CA VAL A 136 14.33 3.75 9.38
C VAL A 136 15.50 2.91 8.88
N ALA A 137 15.24 1.76 8.25
CA ALA A 137 16.27 0.86 7.74
C ALA A 137 17.14 1.52 6.66
N GLN A 138 16.54 2.33 5.78
CA GLN A 138 17.26 3.07 4.74
C GLN A 138 17.85 4.40 5.23
N ARG A 139 17.54 4.82 6.46
CA ARG A 139 17.94 6.11 7.05
C ARG A 139 17.54 7.31 6.18
N VAL A 140 16.35 7.24 5.61
CA VAL A 140 15.77 8.32 4.80
C VAL A 140 14.47 8.82 5.41
N PRO A 141 14.08 10.09 5.17
CA PRO A 141 12.74 10.54 5.47
C PRO A 141 11.70 9.65 4.79
N LEU A 142 10.57 9.38 5.45
CA LEU A 142 9.48 8.59 4.89
C LEU A 142 9.02 9.13 3.51
N THR A 143 9.05 10.44 3.34
CA THR A 143 8.68 11.13 2.09
C THR A 143 9.56 10.75 0.90
N THR A 144 10.82 10.38 1.15
CA THR A 144 11.74 9.89 0.10
C THR A 144 11.26 8.58 -0.51
N ILE A 145 10.57 7.74 0.26
CA ILE A 145 9.94 6.51 -0.25
C ILE A 145 8.59 6.87 -0.91
N LEU A 146 7.77 7.66 -0.22
CA LEU A 146 6.38 7.92 -0.62
C LEU A 146 6.24 8.79 -1.87
N GLN A 147 7.25 9.60 -2.24
CA GLN A 147 7.22 10.38 -3.48
C GLN A 147 7.08 9.51 -4.74
N HIS A 148 7.42 8.22 -4.65
CA HIS A 148 7.31 7.26 -5.75
C HIS A 148 5.94 6.58 -5.81
N THR A 149 4.98 6.99 -4.99
CA THR A 149 3.62 6.40 -4.98
C THR A 149 2.56 7.49 -5.02
N HIS A 150 1.39 7.14 -5.51
CA HIS A 150 0.25 8.05 -5.52
C HIS A 150 -0.52 8.00 -4.21
N THR A 151 -0.59 6.81 -3.61
CA THR A 151 -1.33 6.57 -2.37
C THR A 151 -0.61 5.55 -1.52
N VAL A 152 -0.80 5.62 -0.20
CA VAL A 152 -0.17 4.68 0.74
C VAL A 152 -1.14 4.29 1.85
N SER A 153 -1.08 3.02 2.24
CA SER A 153 -1.71 2.46 3.42
C SER A 153 -0.66 2.26 4.51
N VAL A 154 -0.69 3.01 5.61
CA VAL A 154 0.27 2.89 6.72
C VAL A 154 -0.41 2.28 7.93
N SER A 155 0.07 1.12 8.40
CA SER A 155 -0.49 0.49 9.60
C SER A 155 0.03 1.16 10.86
N LEU A 156 -0.88 1.52 11.77
CA LEU A 156 -0.51 2.05 13.09
C LEU A 156 -0.40 0.94 14.14
N SER A 157 -1.13 -0.15 13.93
CA SER A 157 -1.25 -1.27 14.87
C SER A 157 -0.29 -2.42 14.61
N LYS A 158 0.96 -2.09 14.27
CA LYS A 158 2.07 -3.05 14.14
C LYS A 158 3.25 -2.57 14.98
N GLY A 159 4.45 -2.43 14.40
CA GLY A 159 5.64 -1.95 15.12
C GLY A 159 5.50 -0.55 15.74
N LEU A 160 4.56 0.27 15.25
CA LEU A 160 4.28 1.59 15.84
C LEU A 160 3.46 1.52 17.15
N GLY A 161 2.88 0.37 17.49
CA GLY A 161 2.31 0.11 18.82
C GLY A 161 0.91 0.68 19.10
N ALA A 162 0.20 1.24 18.11
CA ALA A 162 -1.21 1.62 18.33
C ALA A 162 -2.08 0.36 18.51
N PRO A 163 -3.18 0.41 19.27
CA PRO A 163 -4.03 -0.77 19.46
C PRO A 163 -4.82 -1.15 18.19
N VAL A 164 -5.23 -0.15 17.40
CA VAL A 164 -6.07 -0.34 16.21
C VAL A 164 -5.73 0.72 15.17
N GLY A 165 -5.79 0.32 13.90
CA GLY A 165 -6.01 1.23 12.80
C GLY A 165 -4.86 1.35 11.82
N SER A 166 -5.22 1.93 10.68
CA SER A 166 -4.32 2.31 9.60
C SER A 166 -4.70 3.68 9.07
N MET A 167 -3.75 4.34 8.40
CA MET A 167 -3.93 5.58 7.68
C MET A 167 -3.82 5.33 6.18
N LEU A 168 -4.87 5.64 5.43
CA LEU A 168 -4.82 5.73 3.97
C LEU A 168 -4.53 7.19 3.59
N ALA A 169 -3.48 7.47 2.84
CA ALA A 169 -3.11 8.83 2.43
C ALA A 169 -2.96 8.94 0.91
N GLY A 170 -3.22 10.13 0.37
CA GLY A 170 -3.17 10.40 -1.07
C GLY A 170 -3.70 11.78 -1.46
N PRO A 171 -4.00 11.99 -2.76
CA PRO A 171 -4.66 13.19 -3.27
C PRO A 171 -6.01 13.44 -2.58
N ARG A 172 -6.40 14.70 -2.46
CA ARG A 172 -7.65 15.10 -1.79
C ARG A 172 -8.89 14.48 -2.42
N GLU A 173 -8.95 14.46 -3.75
CA GLU A 173 -10.06 13.87 -4.50
C GLU A 173 -10.16 12.36 -4.30
N PHE A 174 -9.02 11.67 -4.26
CA PHE A 174 -8.94 10.25 -3.95
C PHE A 174 -9.48 9.98 -2.53
N ILE A 175 -9.06 10.77 -1.53
CA ILE A 175 -9.50 10.59 -0.14
C ILE A 175 -11.00 10.92 0.03
N ALA A 176 -11.52 11.90 -0.71
CA ALA A 176 -12.95 12.20 -0.72
C ALA A 176 -13.79 11.00 -1.21
N GLN A 177 -13.30 10.29 -2.23
CA GLN A 177 -13.93 9.07 -2.71
C GLN A 177 -13.73 7.91 -1.73
N ALA A 178 -12.52 7.74 -1.18
CA ALA A 178 -12.19 6.73 -0.19
C ALA A 178 -13.10 6.81 1.05
N LEU A 179 -13.48 8.02 1.46
CA LEU A 179 -14.42 8.24 2.57
C LEU A 179 -15.80 7.59 2.32
N ARG A 180 -16.28 7.58 1.07
CA ARG A 180 -17.54 6.93 0.68
C ARG A 180 -17.43 5.41 0.79
N TYR A 181 -16.36 4.82 0.27
CA TYR A 181 -16.13 3.38 0.39
C TYR A 181 -15.92 2.94 1.84
N ARG A 182 -15.22 3.74 2.64
CA ARG A 182 -15.12 3.50 4.09
C ARG A 182 -16.50 3.41 4.74
N LYS A 183 -17.44 4.27 4.33
CA LYS A 183 -18.81 4.22 4.86
C LYS A 183 -19.56 2.97 4.41
N ALA A 184 -19.44 2.60 3.14
CA ALA A 184 -20.07 1.40 2.57
C ALA A 184 -19.57 0.10 3.22
N LEU A 185 -18.26 0.01 3.47
CA LEU A 185 -17.60 -1.13 4.11
C LEU A 185 -17.73 -1.16 5.64
N GLY A 186 -18.50 -0.25 6.23
CA GLY A 186 -18.73 -0.21 7.69
C GLY A 186 -17.59 0.40 8.53
N GLY A 187 -16.52 0.92 7.92
CA GLY A 187 -15.40 1.57 8.62
C GLY A 187 -15.68 2.97 9.16
N GLY A 188 -16.86 3.52 8.89
CA GLY A 188 -17.30 4.84 9.38
C GLY A 188 -17.68 4.85 10.86
N MET A 189 -16.69 4.63 11.73
CA MET A 189 -16.83 4.58 13.19
C MET A 189 -17.20 5.95 13.80
N ARG A 190 -17.75 5.94 15.02
CA ARG A 190 -18.18 7.15 15.75
C ARG A 190 -17.04 7.72 16.59
N GLN A 191 -16.99 7.42 17.89
CA GLN A 191 -15.99 7.96 18.83
C GLN A 191 -14.59 7.35 18.63
N ALA A 192 -14.12 7.25 17.38
CA ALA A 192 -12.80 6.72 17.01
C ALA A 192 -11.64 7.64 17.38
N GLY A 193 -11.91 8.83 17.93
CA GLY A 193 -10.89 9.76 18.42
C GLY A 193 -9.95 9.15 19.46
N ILE A 194 -10.44 8.21 20.27
CA ILE A 194 -9.63 7.47 21.26
C ILE A 194 -8.55 6.64 20.54
N LEU A 195 -8.94 5.89 19.50
CA LEU A 195 -8.02 5.07 18.71
C LEU A 195 -7.06 5.94 17.89
N ALA A 196 -7.58 7.02 17.30
CA ALA A 196 -6.77 7.97 16.53
C ALA A 196 -5.74 8.71 17.41
N ALA A 197 -6.06 8.99 18.67
CA ALA A 197 -5.11 9.59 19.62
C ALA A 197 -3.91 8.66 19.88
N ALA A 198 -4.17 7.36 20.09
CA ALA A 198 -3.09 6.37 20.19
C ALA A 198 -2.29 6.28 18.88
N GLY A 199 -2.95 6.36 17.73
CA GLY A 199 -2.30 6.43 16.42
C GLY A 199 -1.39 7.66 16.25
N LYS A 200 -1.77 8.82 16.82
CA LYS A 200 -0.94 10.02 16.82
C LYS A 200 0.34 9.82 17.64
N VAL A 201 0.24 9.25 18.84
CA VAL A 201 1.40 8.89 19.67
C VAL A 201 2.31 7.91 18.92
N ALA A 202 1.72 6.87 18.33
CA ALA A 202 2.43 5.86 17.53
C ALA A 202 3.27 6.48 16.40
N LEU A 203 2.74 7.47 15.69
CA LEU A 203 3.48 8.15 14.63
C LEU A 203 4.54 9.12 15.17
N LEU A 204 4.22 9.91 16.18
CA LEU A 204 5.10 11.00 16.63
C LEU A 204 6.24 10.53 17.55
N GLU A 205 6.03 9.46 18.29
CA GLU A 205 6.92 9.06 19.39
C GLU A 205 7.55 7.68 19.17
N MET A 206 6.86 6.75 18.48
CA MET A 206 7.33 5.36 18.38
C MET A 206 8.22 5.08 17.16
N SER A 207 8.21 5.94 16.13
CA SER A 207 8.96 5.67 14.89
C SER A 207 10.47 5.53 15.10
N GLY A 208 11.06 6.31 16.03
CA GLY A 208 12.49 6.26 16.32
C GLY A 208 12.94 4.97 17.01
N ARG A 209 12.02 4.24 17.65
CA ARG A 209 12.31 3.02 18.39
C ARG A 209 12.38 1.77 17.51
N LEU A 210 11.94 1.86 16.25
CA LEU A 210 12.00 0.74 15.31
C LEU A 210 13.43 0.29 15.00
N GLU A 211 14.44 1.14 15.24
CA GLU A 211 15.85 0.74 15.12
C GLU A 211 16.25 -0.29 16.19
N GLU A 212 15.67 -0.20 17.40
CA GLU A 212 15.84 -1.19 18.47
C GLU A 212 15.31 -2.55 18.01
N ASP A 213 14.11 -2.57 17.41
CA ASP A 213 13.51 -3.79 16.86
C ASP A 213 14.39 -4.42 15.77
N HIS A 214 14.95 -3.60 14.87
CA HIS A 214 15.85 -4.07 13.83
C HIS A 214 17.15 -4.65 14.40
N HIS A 215 17.69 -4.02 15.44
CA HIS A 215 18.87 -4.52 16.13
C HIS A 215 18.58 -5.87 16.79
N ASN A 216 17.48 -5.97 17.55
CA ASN A 216 17.08 -7.19 18.21
C ASN A 216 16.82 -8.34 17.22
N ALA A 217 16.16 -8.06 16.10
CA ALA A 217 15.92 -9.05 15.04
C ALA A 217 17.23 -9.57 14.42
N ARG A 218 18.24 -8.70 14.21
CA ARG A 218 19.55 -9.11 13.73
C ARG A 218 20.30 -9.96 14.75
N THR A 219 20.30 -9.55 16.02
CA THR A 219 20.94 -10.29 17.11
C THR A 219 20.32 -11.68 17.28
N PHE A 220 18.99 -11.80 17.16
CA PHE A 220 18.30 -13.08 17.24
C PHE A 220 18.63 -14.06 16.10
N ALA A 221 18.97 -13.53 14.92
CA ALA A 221 19.27 -14.35 13.73
C ALA A 221 20.73 -14.85 13.67
N GLN A 222 21.57 -14.42 14.61
CA GLN A 222 22.97 -14.85 14.77
C GLN A 222 23.07 -16.03 15.74
#